data_AF-A0A1X2GJU7-F1
#
_entry.id   AF-A0A1X2GJU7-F1
#
_cell.length_a   1.000
_cell.length_b   1.000
_cell.length_c   1.000
_cell.angle_alpha   90.00
_cell.angle_beta   90.00
_cell.angle_gamma   90.00
#
_symmetry.space_group_name_H-M   'P 1'
#
loop_
_entity.id
_entity.type
_entity.pdbx_description
1 polymer ?
#
loop_
_entity_poly.entity_id
_entity_poly.type
_entity_poly.pdbx_seq_one_letter_code
_entity_poly.pdbx_strand_id
1 'polypeptide(L)'
;MKTIVSPKDILLTYVDTMILLSKTAFDVKREVSHYQAFDYLAPAEQICTDNGFASGYRWISSAYYTLGAAMVTAGNLSSAVYPLRKACTLLEKDEQRSQSDAGRLQLTKRYEVLGTCCQKIVSYANFFFFLQGALSNFRLALARVPQSNILAFIDKADSLTVARLAVQQPLIPKLMDRFLRTSVGDHEQGTYASGYLKMAGLTPIQKAVVYECELKIFLLLSHRMNLSKEINNLIAAILNEYSQDRYPIRRAR
;
A
#
# COMPACT_ATOMS: atom_id res chain seq x y z
N MET A 1 -31.91 -19.86 -30.90
CA MET A 1 -31.98 -18.58 -30.18
C MET A 1 -30.77 -17.75 -30.57
N LYS A 2 -30.92 -16.66 -31.33
CA LYS A 2 -29.82 -15.71 -31.58
C LYS A 2 -29.69 -14.84 -30.34
N THR A 3 -28.61 -15.00 -29.58
CA THR A 3 -28.25 -14.07 -28.51
C THR A 3 -27.97 -12.72 -29.15
N ILE A 4 -28.87 -11.76 -28.98
CA ILE A 4 -28.64 -10.38 -29.43
C ILE A 4 -27.58 -9.81 -28.49
N VAL A 5 -26.36 -9.64 -29.00
CA VAL A 5 -25.27 -9.03 -28.24
C VAL A 5 -25.64 -7.58 -27.98
N SER A 6 -25.66 -7.17 -26.71
CA SER A 6 -26.02 -5.80 -26.38
C SER A 6 -24.88 -4.83 -26.75
N PRO A 7 -25.17 -3.55 -27.08
CA PRO A 7 -24.12 -2.55 -27.31
C PRO A 7 -23.13 -2.43 -26.14
N LYS A 8 -23.61 -2.64 -24.91
CA LYS A 8 -22.78 -2.67 -23.71
C LYS A 8 -21.77 -3.82 -23.74
N ASP A 9 -22.19 -5.01 -24.14
CA ASP A 9 -21.31 -6.19 -24.21
C ASP A 9 -20.21 -6.00 -25.25
N ILE A 10 -20.51 -5.34 -26.37
CA ILE A 10 -19.52 -4.98 -27.40
C ILE A 10 -18.46 -4.04 -26.82
N LEU A 11 -18.88 -2.99 -26.10
CA LEU A 11 -17.95 -2.04 -25.50
C LEU A 11 -17.09 -2.67 -24.39
N LEU A 12 -17.65 -3.56 -23.57
CA LEU A 12 -16.86 -4.29 -22.57
C LEU A 12 -15.88 -5.26 -23.23
N THR A 13 -16.28 -5.94 -24.31
CA THR A 13 -15.39 -6.80 -25.10
C THR A 13 -14.24 -5.99 -25.70
N TYR A 14 -14.50 -4.77 -26.16
CA TYR A 14 -13.46 -3.86 -26.63
C TYR A 14 -12.46 -3.53 -25.51
N VAL A 15 -12.95 -3.19 -24.30
CA VAL A 15 -12.09 -2.91 -23.14
C VAL A 15 -11.20 -4.11 -22.82
N ASP A 16 -11.75 -5.32 -22.80
CA ASP A 16 -10.99 -6.55 -22.54
C ASP A 16 -9.94 -6.82 -23.64
N THR A 17 -10.31 -6.59 -24.90
CA THR A 17 -9.40 -6.72 -26.04
C THR A 17 -8.23 -5.75 -25.94
N MET A 18 -8.49 -4.49 -25.58
CA MET A 18 -7.44 -3.49 -25.39
C MET A 18 -6.51 -3.82 -24.21
N ILE A 19 -7.06 -4.37 -23.11
CA ILE A 19 -6.25 -4.87 -22.00
C ILE A 19 -5.35 -6.02 -22.45
N LEU A 20 -5.87 -6.95 -23.26
CA LEU A 20 -5.08 -8.05 -23.79
C LEU A 20 -3.96 -7.54 -24.71
N LEU A 21 -4.29 -6.67 -25.66
CA LEU A 21 -3.32 -6.07 -26.59
C LEU A 21 -2.21 -5.32 -25.85
N SER A 22 -2.57 -4.55 -24.83
CA SER A 22 -1.61 -3.87 -23.94
C SER A 22 -0.61 -4.84 -23.33
N LYS A 23 -1.09 -5.95 -22.77
CA LYS A 23 -0.23 -6.97 -22.15
C LYS A 23 0.64 -7.72 -23.15
N THR A 24 0.13 -8.00 -24.35
CA THR A 24 0.88 -8.72 -25.39
C THR A 24 1.92 -7.85 -26.07
N ALA A 25 1.65 -6.55 -26.23
CA ALA A 25 2.59 -5.61 -26.83
C ALA A 25 3.72 -5.23 -25.85
N PHE A 26 3.47 -5.32 -24.55
CA PHE A 26 4.42 -4.92 -23.53
C PHE A 26 5.65 -5.83 -23.47
N ASP A 27 6.83 -5.24 -23.67
CA ASP A 27 8.13 -5.82 -23.39
C ASP A 27 8.88 -4.92 -22.41
N VAL A 28 9.14 -5.46 -21.20
CA VAL A 28 9.80 -4.70 -20.14
C VAL A 28 11.16 -4.14 -20.56
N LYS A 29 11.86 -4.77 -21.51
CA LYS A 29 13.19 -4.35 -21.99
C LYS A 29 13.13 -3.25 -23.05
N ARG A 30 11.98 -3.01 -23.68
CA ARG A 30 11.83 -2.06 -24.79
C ARG A 30 10.93 -0.90 -24.41
N GLU A 31 11.50 0.27 -24.17
CA GLU A 31 10.75 1.46 -23.73
C GLU A 31 9.61 1.85 -24.68
N VAL A 32 9.84 1.76 -25.99
CA VAL A 32 8.79 2.04 -27.01
C VAL A 32 7.54 1.19 -26.80
N SER A 33 7.71 -0.07 -26.36
CA SER A 33 6.60 -0.97 -26.11
C SER A 33 5.77 -0.58 -24.87
N HIS A 34 6.36 0.19 -23.96
CA HIS A 34 5.66 0.70 -22.76
C HIS A 34 4.60 1.71 -23.18
N TYR A 35 4.99 2.68 -24.02
CA TYR A 35 4.08 3.68 -24.57
C TYR A 35 2.98 3.03 -25.41
N GLN A 36 3.34 2.08 -26.28
CA GLN A 36 2.35 1.31 -27.05
C GLN A 36 1.35 0.58 -26.15
N ALA A 37 1.81 -0.03 -25.05
CA ALA A 37 0.93 -0.68 -24.09
C ALA A 37 -0.04 0.32 -23.42
N PHE A 38 0.39 1.56 -23.17
CA PHE A 38 -0.45 2.62 -22.61
C PHE A 38 -1.44 3.17 -23.63
N ASP A 39 -1.06 3.27 -24.90
CA ASP A 39 -1.92 3.71 -26.00
C ASP A 39 -3.11 2.77 -26.23
N TYR A 40 -2.98 1.47 -25.91
CA TYR A 40 -4.13 0.58 -25.86
C TYR A 40 -5.04 0.81 -24.65
N LEU A 41 -4.47 1.11 -23.48
CA LEU A 41 -5.24 1.25 -22.24
C LEU A 41 -5.99 2.59 -22.16
N ALA A 42 -5.46 3.67 -22.74
CA ALA A 42 -6.08 4.99 -22.65
C ALA A 42 -7.47 5.07 -23.32
N PRO A 43 -7.69 4.58 -24.56
CA PRO A 43 -9.03 4.52 -25.15
C PRO A 43 -9.99 3.62 -24.38
N ALA A 44 -9.51 2.52 -23.81
CA ALA A 44 -10.32 1.65 -22.95
C ALA A 44 -10.78 2.37 -21.67
N GLU A 45 -9.90 3.18 -21.06
CA GLU A 45 -10.24 4.04 -19.92
C GLU A 45 -11.30 5.07 -20.30
N GLN A 46 -11.16 5.69 -21.47
CA GLN A 46 -12.12 6.68 -21.97
C GLN A 46 -13.51 6.07 -22.17
N ILE A 47 -13.61 4.89 -22.80
CA ILE A 47 -14.90 4.19 -22.96
C ILE A 47 -15.55 3.87 -21.62
N CYS A 48 -14.75 3.44 -20.62
CA CYS A 48 -15.28 3.20 -19.29
C CYS A 48 -15.81 4.48 -18.63
N THR A 49 -15.16 5.62 -18.90
CA THR A 49 -15.57 6.93 -18.41
C THR A 49 -16.86 7.39 -19.07
N ASP A 50 -16.91 7.38 -20.39
CA ASP A 50 -18.06 7.88 -21.17
C ASP A 50 -19.33 7.09 -20.92
N ASN A 51 -19.20 5.80 -20.60
CA ASN A 51 -20.33 4.88 -20.41
C ASN A 51 -20.56 4.48 -18.95
N GLY A 52 -19.81 5.03 -17.99
CA GLY A 52 -19.97 4.75 -16.57
C GLY A 52 -19.67 3.29 -16.15
N PHE A 53 -18.75 2.61 -16.84
CA PHE A 53 -18.39 1.23 -16.55
C PHE A 53 -17.39 1.13 -15.40
N ALA A 54 -17.88 1.22 -14.16
CA ALA A 54 -17.04 1.14 -12.95
C ALA A 54 -16.16 -0.13 -12.89
N SER A 55 -16.70 -1.29 -13.29
CA SER A 55 -15.95 -2.55 -13.33
C SER A 55 -14.78 -2.55 -14.31
N GLY A 56 -14.88 -1.76 -15.40
CA GLY A 56 -13.83 -1.60 -16.39
C GLY A 56 -12.60 -0.89 -15.81
N TYR A 57 -12.80 0.09 -14.91
CA TYR A 57 -11.69 0.71 -14.20
C TYR A 57 -10.87 -0.32 -13.43
N ARG A 58 -11.51 -1.24 -12.70
CA ARG A 58 -10.81 -2.30 -11.97
C ARG A 58 -9.93 -3.18 -12.87
N TRP A 59 -10.39 -3.52 -14.06
CA TRP A 59 -9.66 -4.36 -15.00
C TRP A 59 -8.46 -3.63 -15.61
N ILE A 60 -8.67 -2.41 -16.13
CA ILE A 60 -7.63 -1.55 -16.71
C ILE A 60 -6.57 -1.24 -15.65
N SER A 61 -7.03 -0.91 -14.45
CA SER A 61 -6.20 -0.69 -13.28
C SER A 61 -5.29 -1.88 -12.94
N SER A 62 -5.78 -3.10 -13.10
CA SER A 62 -4.99 -4.33 -12.92
C SER A 62 -3.98 -4.54 -14.04
N ALA A 63 -4.30 -4.14 -15.27
CA ALA A 63 -3.35 -4.13 -16.37
C ALA A 63 -2.18 -3.18 -16.08
N TYR A 64 -2.47 -1.91 -15.79
CA TYR A 64 -1.45 -0.92 -15.39
C TYR A 64 -0.57 -1.41 -14.24
N TYR A 65 -1.17 -2.01 -13.19
CA TYR A 65 -0.39 -2.56 -12.08
C TYR A 65 0.58 -3.65 -12.54
N THR A 66 0.14 -4.54 -13.42
CA THR A 66 0.97 -5.63 -13.95
C THR A 66 2.17 -5.09 -14.71
N LEU A 67 1.95 -4.11 -15.60
CA LEU A 67 3.02 -3.45 -16.35
C LEU A 67 4.00 -2.75 -15.42
N GLY A 68 3.50 -1.94 -14.49
CA GLY A 68 4.33 -1.19 -13.53
C GLY A 68 5.12 -2.11 -12.58
N ALA A 69 4.51 -3.17 -12.07
CA ALA A 69 5.19 -4.14 -11.23
C ALA A 69 6.31 -4.87 -11.99
N ALA A 70 6.07 -5.25 -13.25
CA ALA A 70 7.11 -5.84 -14.10
C ALA A 70 8.29 -4.89 -14.33
N MET A 71 8.02 -3.60 -14.56
CA MET A 71 9.06 -2.57 -14.68
C MET A 71 9.87 -2.42 -13.37
N VAL A 72 9.23 -2.43 -12.20
CA VAL A 72 9.94 -2.41 -10.90
C VAL A 72 10.84 -3.62 -10.74
N THR A 73 10.36 -4.82 -11.10
CA THR A 73 11.15 -6.05 -11.01
C THR A 73 12.36 -6.03 -11.96
N ALA A 74 12.23 -5.41 -13.13
CA ALA A 74 13.32 -5.25 -14.08
C ALA A 74 14.28 -4.08 -13.75
N GLY A 75 13.99 -3.29 -12.70
CA GLY A 75 14.80 -2.13 -12.33
C GLY A 75 14.50 -0.85 -13.12
N ASN A 76 13.49 -0.85 -13.99
CA ASN A 76 13.03 0.30 -14.76
C ASN A 76 12.15 1.21 -13.90
N LEU A 77 12.72 1.74 -12.82
CA LEU A 77 11.96 2.40 -11.74
C LEU A 77 11.24 3.67 -12.21
N SER A 78 11.91 4.56 -12.95
CA SER A 78 11.31 5.82 -13.41
C SER A 78 10.10 5.56 -14.32
N SER A 79 10.21 4.62 -15.25
CA SER A 79 9.12 4.23 -16.16
C SER A 79 7.95 3.57 -15.42
N ALA A 80 8.21 2.90 -14.28
CA ALA A 80 7.18 2.23 -13.48
C ALA A 80 6.23 3.19 -12.74
N VAL A 81 6.64 4.45 -12.49
CA VAL A 81 5.88 5.39 -11.67
C VAL A 81 4.51 5.71 -12.27
N TYR A 82 4.47 6.00 -13.57
CA TYR A 82 3.22 6.32 -14.27
C TYR A 82 2.19 5.18 -14.20
N PRO A 83 2.49 3.95 -14.65
CA PRO A 83 1.51 2.86 -14.62
C PRO A 83 1.11 2.47 -13.19
N LEU A 84 2.03 2.49 -12.22
CA LEU A 84 1.68 2.23 -10.82
C LEU A 84 0.73 3.29 -10.24
N ARG A 85 0.95 4.57 -10.55
CA ARG A 85 0.05 5.66 -10.13
C ARG A 85 -1.33 5.51 -10.76
N LYS A 86 -1.38 5.27 -12.08
CA LYS A 86 -2.63 5.02 -12.80
C LYS A 86 -3.40 3.83 -12.23
N ALA A 87 -2.70 2.76 -11.85
CA ALA A 87 -3.33 1.61 -11.20
C ALA A 87 -3.98 1.97 -9.85
N CYS A 88 -3.40 2.85 -9.06
CA CYS A 88 -4.03 3.31 -7.82
C CYS A 88 -5.29 4.14 -8.13
N THR A 89 -5.15 5.20 -8.92
CA THR A 89 -6.24 6.14 -9.23
C THR A 89 -7.44 5.45 -9.88
N LEU A 90 -7.22 4.53 -10.81
CA LEU A 90 -8.32 3.81 -11.46
C LEU A 90 -9.06 2.87 -10.50
N LEU A 91 -8.35 2.23 -9.56
CA LEU A 91 -9.03 1.37 -8.60
C LEU A 91 -9.85 2.19 -7.60
N GLU A 92 -9.43 3.43 -7.29
CA GLU A 92 -10.21 4.35 -6.46
C GLU A 92 -11.49 4.84 -7.14
N LYS A 93 -11.50 4.96 -8.49
CA LYS A 93 -12.70 5.31 -9.26
C LYS A 93 -13.82 4.24 -9.19
N ASP A 94 -13.48 2.99 -8.89
CA ASP A 94 -14.47 1.95 -8.58
C ASP A 94 -14.83 2.05 -7.08
N GLU A 95 -15.74 2.97 -6.73
CA GLU A 95 -16.08 3.30 -5.34
C GLU A 95 -16.55 2.08 -4.53
N GLN A 96 -17.40 1.24 -5.12
CA GLN A 96 -17.89 0.03 -4.47
C GLN A 96 -16.73 -0.92 -4.16
N ARG A 97 -15.83 -1.11 -5.12
CA ARG A 97 -14.67 -1.99 -4.92
C ARG A 97 -13.68 -1.39 -3.94
N SER A 98 -13.37 -0.10 -4.03
CA SER A 98 -12.33 0.56 -3.23
C SER A 98 -12.66 0.60 -1.74
N GLN A 99 -13.94 0.48 -1.37
CA GLN A 99 -14.38 0.37 0.03
C GLN A 99 -14.47 -1.07 0.54
N SER A 100 -14.57 -2.07 -0.35
CA SER A 100 -14.53 -3.48 0.05
C SER A 100 -13.16 -3.86 0.63
N ASP A 101 -13.12 -4.80 1.58
CA ASP A 101 -11.86 -5.30 2.16
C ASP A 101 -10.87 -5.78 1.08
N ALA A 102 -11.37 -6.48 0.06
CA ALA A 102 -10.53 -6.96 -1.04
C ALA A 102 -9.95 -5.82 -1.90
N GLY A 103 -10.73 -4.77 -2.19
CA GLY A 103 -10.24 -3.61 -2.93
C GLY A 103 -9.31 -2.72 -2.10
N ARG A 104 -9.61 -2.55 -0.82
CA ARG A 104 -8.73 -1.91 0.17
C ARG A 104 -7.38 -2.61 0.25
N LEU A 105 -7.35 -3.94 0.34
CA LEU A 105 -6.11 -4.73 0.33
C LEU A 105 -5.34 -4.55 -0.98
N GLN A 106 -6.03 -4.52 -2.12
CA GLN A 106 -5.41 -4.25 -3.42
C GLN A 106 -4.78 -2.86 -3.46
N LEU A 107 -5.48 -1.82 -2.99
CA LEU A 107 -4.94 -0.47 -2.89
C LEU A 107 -3.72 -0.40 -1.96
N THR A 108 -3.78 -1.02 -0.78
CA THR A 108 -2.63 -1.11 0.15
C THR A 108 -1.39 -1.66 -0.55
N LYS A 109 -1.51 -2.80 -1.24
CA LYS A 109 -0.38 -3.41 -1.94
C LYS A 109 0.13 -2.55 -3.10
N ARG A 110 -0.75 -1.85 -3.81
CA ARG A 110 -0.36 -0.99 -4.94
C ARG A 110 0.38 0.26 -4.48
N TYR A 111 -0.14 0.92 -3.46
CA TYR A 111 0.54 2.04 -2.82
C TYR A 111 1.87 1.61 -2.18
N GLU A 112 1.94 0.42 -1.59
CA GLU A 112 3.20 -0.14 -1.08
C GLU A 112 4.25 -0.29 -2.19
N VAL A 113 3.86 -0.86 -3.33
CA VAL A 113 4.77 -1.04 -4.48
C VAL A 113 5.19 0.30 -5.07
N LEU A 114 4.25 1.25 -5.23
CA LEU A 114 4.56 2.59 -5.71
C LEU A 114 5.47 3.37 -4.74
N GLY A 115 5.20 3.29 -3.43
CA GLY A 115 6.05 3.89 -2.40
C GLY A 115 7.47 3.30 -2.42
N THR A 116 7.58 1.98 -2.56
CA THR A 116 8.86 1.28 -2.68
C THR A 116 9.59 1.66 -3.97
N CYS A 117 8.87 1.82 -5.08
CA CYS A 117 9.43 2.29 -6.35
C CYS A 117 10.03 3.69 -6.19
N CYS A 118 9.26 4.64 -5.64
CA CYS A 118 9.73 6.00 -5.38
C CYS A 118 10.93 6.01 -4.41
N GLN A 119 10.88 5.23 -3.34
CA GLN A 119 11.98 5.13 -2.36
C GLN A 119 13.27 4.65 -3.04
N LYS A 120 13.20 3.62 -3.90
CA LYS A 120 14.36 3.13 -4.65
C LYS A 120 14.92 4.21 -5.58
N ILE A 121 14.07 4.99 -6.26
CA ILE A 121 14.52 6.11 -7.11
C ILE A 121 15.32 7.12 -6.29
N VAL A 122 14.86 7.48 -5.10
CA VAL A 122 15.60 8.37 -4.18
C VAL A 122 16.97 7.81 -3.85
N SER A 123 17.07 6.50 -3.56
CA SER A 123 18.35 5.86 -3.25
C SER A 123 19.36 5.90 -4.39
N TYR A 124 18.91 5.92 -5.66
CA TYR A 124 19.80 5.93 -6.82
C TYR A 124 20.17 7.34 -7.30
N ALA A 125 19.26 8.32 -7.18
CA ALA A 125 19.42 9.60 -7.86
C ALA A 125 19.14 10.83 -6.98
N ASN A 126 18.95 10.63 -5.66
CA ASN A 126 18.79 11.67 -4.63
C ASN A 126 17.76 12.76 -4.98
N PHE A 127 16.66 12.37 -5.61
CA PHE A 127 15.60 13.28 -6.01
C PHE A 127 14.58 13.47 -4.88
N PHE A 128 14.62 14.61 -4.19
CA PHE A 128 13.74 14.96 -3.07
C PHE A 128 12.24 14.79 -3.39
N PHE A 129 11.80 15.09 -4.62
CA PHE A 129 10.40 14.91 -5.04
C PHE A 129 9.90 13.46 -4.87
N PHE A 130 10.76 12.47 -5.14
CA PHE A 130 10.40 11.06 -4.98
C PHE A 130 10.37 10.62 -3.52
N LEU A 131 11.04 11.32 -2.61
CA LEU A 131 10.97 11.05 -1.17
C LEU A 131 9.58 11.37 -0.64
N GLN A 132 9.08 12.57 -0.94
CA GLN A 132 7.71 12.97 -0.62
C GLN A 132 6.68 12.05 -1.28
N GLY A 133 6.95 11.66 -2.53
CA GLY A 133 6.18 10.63 -3.22
C GLY A 133 6.14 9.30 -2.46
N ALA A 134 7.28 8.80 -2.00
CA ALA A 134 7.36 7.54 -1.24
C ALA A 134 6.56 7.62 0.06
N LEU A 135 6.75 8.68 0.85
CA LEU A 135 6.03 8.91 2.10
C LEU A 135 4.52 8.99 1.90
N SER A 136 4.07 9.80 0.94
CA SER A 136 2.65 9.94 0.60
C SER A 136 2.03 8.57 0.26
N ASN A 137 2.71 7.76 -0.55
CA ASN A 137 2.23 6.44 -0.92
C ASN A 137 2.22 5.46 0.26
N PHE A 138 3.24 5.44 1.13
CA PHE A 138 3.20 4.60 2.32
C PHE A 138 2.10 5.01 3.30
N ARG A 139 1.83 6.31 3.49
CA ARG A 139 0.69 6.82 4.27
C ARG A 139 -0.63 6.31 3.69
N LEU A 140 -0.81 6.40 2.38
CA LEU A 140 -1.99 5.85 1.70
C LEU A 140 -2.10 4.33 1.86
N ALA A 141 -0.99 3.61 1.78
CA ALA A 141 -0.97 2.15 1.98
C ALA A 141 -1.48 1.77 3.39
N LEU A 142 -0.96 2.45 4.43
CA LEU A 142 -1.38 2.27 5.82
C LEU A 142 -2.86 2.62 6.02
N ALA A 143 -3.32 3.76 5.49
CA ALA A 143 -4.72 4.21 5.59
C ALA A 143 -5.72 3.28 4.88
N ARG A 144 -5.25 2.53 3.88
CA ARG A 144 -6.07 1.58 3.11
C ARG A 144 -6.04 0.17 3.69
N VAL A 145 -5.23 -0.15 4.70
CA VAL A 145 -5.22 -1.51 5.30
C VAL A 145 -6.66 -1.88 5.71
N PRO A 146 -7.18 -3.06 5.30
CA PRO A 146 -8.51 -3.52 5.69
C PRO A 146 -8.60 -3.79 7.19
N GLN A 147 -9.79 -3.60 7.76
CA GLN A 147 -10.01 -3.88 9.17
C GLN A 147 -9.78 -5.36 9.50
N SER A 148 -10.19 -6.27 8.62
CA SER A 148 -9.95 -7.70 8.77
C SER A 148 -8.45 -8.05 8.85
N ASN A 149 -7.59 -7.35 8.11
CA ASN A 149 -6.14 -7.54 8.20
C ASN A 149 -5.55 -6.98 9.50
N ILE A 150 -6.07 -5.87 10.00
CA ILE A 150 -5.68 -5.31 11.30
C ILE A 150 -6.07 -6.30 12.41
N LEU A 151 -7.32 -6.76 12.41
CA LEU A 151 -7.83 -7.74 13.37
C LEU A 151 -7.04 -9.05 13.31
N ALA A 152 -6.72 -9.56 12.11
CA ALA A 152 -5.92 -10.77 11.97
C ALA A 152 -4.50 -10.63 12.57
N PHE A 153 -3.89 -9.44 12.47
CA PHE A 153 -2.57 -9.18 13.06
C PHE A 153 -2.60 -9.18 14.59
N ILE A 154 -3.69 -8.68 15.19
CA ILE A 154 -3.84 -8.53 16.64
C ILE A 154 -4.69 -9.63 17.30
N ASP A 155 -5.17 -10.62 16.54
CA ASP A 155 -6.09 -11.68 17.00
C ASP A 155 -5.57 -12.41 18.24
N LYS A 156 -4.26 -12.65 18.27
CA LYS A 156 -3.57 -13.33 19.38
C LYS A 156 -2.74 -12.38 20.24
N ALA A 157 -3.21 -11.13 20.36
CA ALA A 157 -2.56 -10.08 21.13
C ALA A 157 -2.27 -10.52 22.56
N ASP A 158 -3.17 -11.26 23.21
CA ASP A 158 -3.01 -11.68 24.62
C ASP A 158 -1.97 -12.80 24.80
N SER A 159 -1.89 -13.73 23.84
CA SER A 159 -1.13 -14.98 23.99
C SER A 159 0.25 -14.97 23.32
N LEU A 160 0.49 -14.13 22.33
CA LEU A 160 1.74 -14.10 21.58
C LEU A 160 2.48 -12.77 21.75
N THR A 161 3.81 -12.83 21.62
CA THR A 161 4.65 -11.64 21.54
C THR A 161 4.48 -10.97 20.17
N VAL A 162 4.68 -9.66 20.12
CA VAL A 162 4.60 -8.89 18.86
C VAL A 162 5.59 -9.38 17.80
N ALA A 163 6.75 -9.91 18.20
CA ALA A 163 7.70 -10.49 17.25
C ALA A 163 7.10 -11.72 16.53
N ARG A 164 6.38 -12.58 17.27
CA ARG A 164 5.73 -13.76 16.69
C ARG A 164 4.51 -13.38 15.84
N LEU A 165 3.73 -12.40 16.28
CA LEU A 165 2.62 -11.85 15.48
C LEU A 165 3.13 -11.25 14.17
N ALA A 166 4.24 -10.51 14.19
CA ALA A 166 4.82 -9.90 13.01
C ALA A 166 5.30 -10.91 11.96
N VAL A 167 5.76 -12.09 12.40
CA VAL A 167 6.11 -13.20 11.49
C VAL A 167 4.85 -13.83 10.89
N GLN A 168 3.81 -14.05 11.69
CA GLN A 168 2.56 -14.68 11.24
C GLN A 168 1.74 -13.78 10.30
N GLN A 169 1.75 -12.47 10.56
CA GLN A 169 0.96 -11.48 9.84
C GLN A 169 1.84 -10.29 9.45
N PRO A 170 2.64 -10.44 8.37
CA PRO A 170 3.73 -9.51 8.06
C PRO A 170 3.29 -8.21 7.39
N LEU A 171 2.04 -8.08 6.96
CA LEU A 171 1.56 -6.94 6.17
C LEU A 171 1.80 -5.61 6.90
N ILE A 172 1.25 -5.47 8.11
CA ILE A 172 1.35 -4.23 8.90
C ILE A 172 2.81 -3.96 9.32
N PRO A 173 3.53 -4.92 9.93
CA PRO A 173 4.94 -4.70 10.30
C PRO A 173 5.82 -4.25 9.12
N LYS A 174 5.68 -4.87 7.94
CA LYS A 174 6.47 -4.50 6.76
C LYS A 174 6.12 -3.10 6.25
N LEU A 175 4.84 -2.73 6.27
CA LEU A 175 4.41 -1.39 5.86
C LEU A 175 4.91 -0.32 6.83
N MET A 176 4.80 -0.57 8.14
CA MET A 176 5.33 0.33 9.17
C MET A 176 6.85 0.49 9.03
N ASP A 177 7.58 -0.61 8.84
CA ASP A 177 9.04 -0.58 8.67
C ASP A 177 9.45 0.25 7.45
N ARG A 178 8.80 0.04 6.30
CA ARG A 178 9.07 0.83 5.08
C ARG A 178 8.73 2.31 5.24
N PHE A 179 7.59 2.62 5.85
CA PHE A 179 7.19 4.00 6.12
C PHE A 179 8.22 4.69 7.03
N LEU A 180 8.51 4.09 8.18
CA LEU A 180 9.40 4.69 9.19
C LEU A 180 10.84 4.83 8.71
N ARG A 181 11.38 3.84 7.97
CA ARG A 181 12.69 3.97 7.33
C ARG A 181 12.77 5.15 6.35
N THR A 182 11.64 5.47 5.71
CA THR A 182 11.56 6.57 4.76
C THR A 182 11.38 7.91 5.48
N SER A 183 10.52 7.98 6.51
CA SER A 183 10.18 9.25 7.19
C SER A 183 11.32 9.77 8.04
N VAL A 184 12.02 8.86 8.70
CA VAL A 184 13.11 9.18 9.60
C VAL A 184 14.32 9.79 8.86
N GLY A 185 14.45 9.54 7.55
CA GLY A 185 15.46 10.19 6.70
C GLY A 185 15.12 11.62 6.27
N ASP A 186 13.87 12.06 6.40
CA ASP A 186 13.37 13.37 5.93
C ASP A 186 13.29 14.43 7.05
N HIS A 187 13.81 14.12 8.25
CA HIS A 187 13.70 14.97 9.44
C HIS A 187 12.26 15.38 9.85
N GLU A 188 11.22 14.71 9.31
CA GLU A 188 9.83 14.81 9.79
C GLU A 188 9.70 14.14 11.17
N GLN A 189 10.23 14.79 12.20
CA GLN A 189 10.12 14.35 13.59
C GLN A 189 8.64 14.20 14.00
N GLY A 190 8.30 13.11 14.70
CA GLY A 190 6.95 12.89 15.24
C GLY A 190 5.92 12.25 14.29
N THR A 191 6.34 11.68 13.15
CA THR A 191 5.43 10.88 12.31
C THR A 191 5.36 9.42 12.77
N TYR A 192 4.16 8.97 13.15
CA TYR A 192 3.90 7.58 13.56
C TYR A 192 3.09 6.86 12.48
N ALA A 193 3.52 5.65 12.11
CA ALA A 193 2.82 4.76 11.21
C ALA A 193 1.44 4.35 11.77
N SER A 194 1.35 4.13 13.09
CA SER A 194 0.08 3.76 13.76
C SER A 194 -1.00 4.82 13.59
N GLY A 195 -0.63 6.10 13.47
CA GLY A 195 -1.56 7.21 13.24
C GLY A 195 -2.33 7.14 11.92
N TYR A 196 -1.83 6.37 10.94
CA TYR A 196 -2.51 6.18 9.65
C TYR A 196 -3.37 4.91 9.61
N LEU A 197 -3.27 4.02 10.60
CA LEU A 197 -4.08 2.81 10.66
C LEU A 197 -5.48 3.11 11.22
N LYS A 198 -6.49 2.39 10.72
CA LYS A 198 -7.85 2.45 11.28
C LYS A 198 -7.93 1.66 12.59
N MET A 199 -7.55 2.32 13.69
CA MET A 199 -7.55 1.71 15.03
C MET A 199 -8.87 1.90 15.81
N ALA A 200 -9.88 2.49 15.18
CA ALA A 200 -11.22 2.63 15.78
C ALA A 200 -11.82 1.25 16.07
N GLY A 201 -12.37 1.08 17.27
CA GLY A 201 -12.96 -0.20 17.71
C GLY A 201 -11.97 -1.25 18.22
N LEU A 202 -10.66 -0.96 18.24
CA LEU A 202 -9.69 -1.84 18.88
C LEU A 202 -9.70 -1.66 20.41
N THR A 203 -9.54 -2.77 21.12
CA THR A 203 -9.35 -2.75 22.58
C THR A 203 -8.00 -2.13 22.97
N PRO A 204 -7.84 -1.65 24.21
CA PRO A 204 -6.55 -1.15 24.73
C PRO A 204 -5.35 -2.05 24.42
N ILE A 205 -5.47 -3.36 24.69
CA ILE A 205 -4.39 -4.32 24.46
C ILE A 205 -4.05 -4.48 22.98
N GLN A 206 -5.06 -4.46 22.12
CA GLN A 206 -4.85 -4.55 20.67
C GLN A 206 -4.13 -3.31 20.12
N LYS A 207 -4.46 -2.12 20.63
CA LYS A 207 -3.72 -0.88 20.29
C LYS A 207 -2.28 -0.94 20.78
N ALA A 208 -2.06 -1.42 22.02
CA ALA A 208 -0.73 -1.59 22.58
C ALA A 208 0.16 -2.50 21.72
N VAL A 209 -0.38 -3.58 21.15
CA VAL A 209 0.35 -4.46 20.22
C VAL A 209 0.81 -3.72 18.95
N VAL A 210 -0.01 -2.82 18.42
CA VAL A 210 0.37 -1.98 17.26
C VAL A 210 1.49 -1.01 17.64
N TYR A 211 1.37 -0.34 18.80
CA TYR A 211 2.42 0.56 19.30
C TYR A 211 3.72 -0.16 19.63
N GLU A 212 3.67 -1.36 20.21
CA GLU A 212 4.84 -2.21 20.43
C GLU A 212 5.53 -2.59 19.11
N CYS A 213 4.75 -2.87 18.06
CA CYS A 213 5.30 -3.17 16.74
C CYS A 213 6.06 -1.96 16.19
N GLU A 214 5.48 -0.78 16.36
CA GLU A 214 6.11 0.48 15.97
C GLU A 214 7.38 0.78 16.78
N LEU A 215 7.31 0.63 18.10
CA LEU A 215 8.42 0.84 19.01
C LEU A 215 9.62 -0.04 18.64
N LYS A 216 9.38 -1.32 18.31
CA LYS A 216 10.45 -2.23 17.87
C LYS A 216 11.15 -1.73 16.61
N ILE A 217 10.42 -1.14 15.67
CA ILE A 217 11.00 -0.59 14.46
C ILE A 217 11.85 0.64 14.81
N PHE A 218 11.33 1.56 15.64
CA PHE A 218 12.10 2.73 16.08
C PHE A 218 13.36 2.36 16.86
N LEU A 219 13.31 1.35 17.74
CA LEU A 219 14.49 0.84 18.44
C LEU A 219 15.56 0.30 17.47
N LEU A 220 15.14 -0.37 16.39
CA LEU A 220 16.08 -0.80 15.35
C LEU A 220 16.68 0.39 14.59
N LEU A 221 15.90 1.44 14.34
CA LEU A 221 16.35 2.65 13.66
C LEU A 221 17.23 3.53 14.56
N SER A 222 17.04 3.48 15.88
CA SER A 222 17.78 4.33 16.82
C SER A 222 19.26 3.96 16.93
N HIS A 223 19.64 2.78 16.45
CA HIS A 223 21.05 2.42 16.27
C HIS A 223 21.78 3.33 15.28
N ARG A 224 21.06 4.02 14.40
CA ARG A 224 21.64 4.89 13.36
C ARG A 224 21.40 6.38 13.61
N MET A 225 20.47 6.75 14.48
CA MET A 225 20.16 8.15 14.79
C MET A 225 19.38 8.31 16.09
N ASN A 226 19.31 9.55 16.60
CA ASN A 226 18.60 9.82 17.85
C ASN A 226 17.08 9.87 17.63
N LEU A 227 16.38 8.91 18.23
CA LEU A 227 14.91 8.78 18.21
C LEU A 227 14.34 8.73 19.63
N SER A 228 15.06 9.27 20.62
CA SER A 228 14.71 9.14 22.04
C SER A 228 13.33 9.72 22.36
N LYS A 229 12.95 10.81 21.67
CA LYS A 229 11.66 11.46 21.86
C LYS A 229 10.50 10.57 21.38
N GLU A 230 10.60 10.04 20.16
CA GLU A 230 9.63 9.14 19.54
C GLU A 230 9.48 7.86 20.35
N ILE A 231 10.60 7.27 20.79
CA ILE A 231 10.63 6.09 21.65
C ILE A 231 9.91 6.36 22.99
N ASN A 232 10.25 7.45 23.67
CA ASN A 232 9.62 7.80 24.96
C ASN A 232 8.12 8.05 24.83
N ASN A 233 7.68 8.69 23.74
CA ASN A 233 6.25 8.91 23.48
C ASN A 233 5.50 7.59 23.26
N LEU A 234 6.09 6.64 22.51
CA LEU A 234 5.48 5.32 22.31
C LEU A 234 5.46 4.50 23.60
N ILE A 235 6.52 4.55 24.40
CA ILE A 235 6.54 3.91 25.72
C ILE A 235 5.41 4.49 26.59
N ALA A 236 5.26 5.81 26.65
CA ALA A 236 4.17 6.44 27.39
C ALA A 236 2.78 5.99 26.88
N ALA A 237 2.59 5.91 25.55
CA ALA A 237 1.35 5.43 24.95
C ALA A 237 1.06 3.96 25.32
N ILE A 238 2.06 3.07 25.28
CA ILE A 238 1.93 1.65 25.66
C ILE A 238 1.61 1.54 27.16
N LEU A 239 2.29 2.31 28.01
CA LEU A 239 2.06 2.29 29.46
C LEU A 239 0.69 2.86 29.86
N ASN A 240 0.05 3.67 29.02
CA ASN A 240 -1.32 4.10 29.24
C ASN A 240 -2.33 2.98 28.96
N GLU A 241 -2.03 2.06 28.05
CA GLU A 241 -2.92 0.95 27.68
C GLU A 241 -2.68 -0.31 28.53
N TYR A 242 -1.44 -0.56 28.97
CA TYR A 242 -1.08 -1.69 29.84
C TYR A 242 -1.11 -1.32 31.32
N SER A 243 -2.21 -1.66 32.00
CA SER A 243 -2.29 -1.53 33.46
C SER A 243 -1.41 -2.57 34.17
N GLN A 244 -0.86 -2.17 35.32
CA GLN A 244 -0.01 -3.02 36.15
C GLN A 244 -0.74 -4.28 36.64
N ASP A 245 -2.02 -4.15 36.99
CA ASP A 245 -2.80 -5.25 37.55
C ASP A 245 -3.13 -6.33 36.52
N ARG A 246 -3.26 -5.93 35.25
CA ARG A 246 -3.75 -6.82 34.18
C ARG A 246 -2.62 -7.36 33.31
N TYR A 247 -1.56 -6.58 33.09
CA TYR A 247 -0.45 -6.96 32.21
C TYR A 247 0.94 -6.66 32.81
N PRO A 248 1.24 -7.11 34.06
CA PRO A 248 2.46 -6.72 34.77
C PRO A 248 3.74 -7.11 34.01
N ILE A 249 3.76 -8.29 33.39
CA ILE A 249 4.92 -8.80 32.66
C ILE A 249 5.16 -8.02 31.37
N ARG A 250 4.11 -7.65 30.63
CA ARG A 250 4.26 -6.87 29.38
C ARG A 250 4.63 -5.43 29.68
N ARG A 251 4.09 -4.85 30.76
CA ARG A 251 4.41 -3.50 31.22
C ARG A 251 5.87 -3.37 31.67
N ALA A 252 6.42 -4.41 32.31
CA ALA A 252 7.79 -4.41 32.80
C ALA A 252 8.84 -4.64 31.69
N ARG A 253 8.43 -5.16 30.53
CA ARG A 253 9.28 -5.39 29.35
C ARG A 253 9.33 -4.17 28.47
#